data_AF-A0A953JUU8-F1
#
_entry.id   AF-A0A953JUU8-F1
#
_cell.length_a   1.000
_cell.length_b   1.000
_cell.length_c   1.000
_cell.angle_alpha   90.00
_cell.angle_beta   90.00
_cell.angle_gamma   90.00
#
_symmetry.space_group_name_H-M   'P 1'
#
loop_
_entity.id
_entity.type
_entity.pdbx_description
1 polymer ?
#
loop_
_entity_poly.entity_id
_entity_poly.type
_entity_poly.pdbx_seq_one_letter_code
_entity_poly.pdbx_strand_id
1 'polypeptide(L)'
;MTILYDSYSVSPATAAVALAIDPQTLAEPPAAVATMIARLHAAEDDADERREHSRRQVIATVIVLPLDKCGQPSDPPFKAYTRDLTTHSIALLHTRSLPHPHALLRIAIPGRPPRWLQIEVLRCRASGAFYDIAAIFRGEIPTDSATAAGRKSDGRD
;
A
#
# COMPACT_ATOMS: atom_id res chain seq x y z
N MET A 1 -10.10 -10.12 23.54
CA MET A 1 -8.66 -10.09 23.28
C MET A 1 -8.37 -8.85 22.45
N THR A 2 -8.11 -7.73 23.11
CA THR A 2 -7.79 -6.46 22.45
C THR A 2 -6.31 -6.52 22.09
N ILE A 3 -5.99 -6.74 20.83
CA ILE A 3 -4.61 -6.58 20.34
C ILE A 3 -4.36 -5.08 20.36
N LEU A 4 -3.65 -4.61 21.40
CA LEU A 4 -3.08 -3.28 21.40
C LEU A 4 -2.08 -3.24 20.26
N TYR A 5 -2.49 -2.68 19.12
CA TYR A 5 -1.60 -2.41 18.02
C TYR A 5 -0.63 -1.35 18.50
N ASP A 6 0.59 -1.77 18.80
CA ASP A 6 1.69 -0.86 19.03
C ASP A 6 1.77 0.04 17.80
N SER A 7 1.62 1.34 18.00
CA SER A 7 1.60 2.32 16.92
C SER A 7 3.00 2.36 16.34
N TYR A 8 3.26 1.52 15.33
CA TYR A 8 4.52 1.50 14.59
C TYR A 8 4.70 2.88 13.94
N SER A 9 5.47 3.74 14.60
CA SER A 9 5.83 5.04 14.05
C SER A 9 6.89 4.84 12.99
N VAL A 10 6.62 5.29 11.77
CA VAL A 10 7.61 5.35 10.70
C VAL A 10 8.69 6.35 11.11
N SER A 11 9.95 5.94 11.09
CA SER A 11 11.05 6.84 11.43
C SER A 11 11.18 7.97 10.39
N PRO A 12 11.66 9.17 10.77
CA PRO A 12 11.90 10.25 9.81
C PRO A 12 12.85 9.85 8.68
N ALA A 13 13.84 9.00 8.96
CA ALA A 13 14.76 8.48 7.95
C ALA A 13 14.04 7.59 6.93
N THR A 14 13.17 6.68 7.38
CA THR A 14 12.35 5.84 6.51
C THR A 14 11.41 6.69 5.64
N ALA A 15 10.78 7.72 6.22
CA ALA A 15 9.93 8.64 5.48
C ALA A 15 10.71 9.41 4.41
N ALA A 16 11.92 9.89 4.74
CA ALA A 16 12.80 10.55 3.77
C ALA A 16 13.19 9.61 2.61
N VAL A 17 13.51 8.34 2.90
CA VAL A 17 13.77 7.32 1.86
C VAL A 17 12.55 7.16 0.97
N ALA A 18 11.35 7.03 1.54
CA ALA A 18 10.13 6.87 0.77
C ALA A 18 9.87 8.07 -0.15
N LEU A 19 10.03 9.29 0.36
CA LEU A 19 9.84 10.52 -0.42
C LEU A 19 10.88 10.70 -1.53
N ALA A 20 12.08 10.14 -1.37
CA ALA A 20 13.14 10.19 -2.38
C ALA A 20 12.96 9.19 -3.53
N ILE A 21 12.01 8.25 -3.46
CA ILE A 21 11.77 7.27 -4.52
C ILE A 21 11.17 7.96 -5.74
N ASP A 22 11.90 7.94 -6.86
CA ASP A 22 11.38 8.37 -8.16
C ASP A 22 10.57 7.23 -8.81
N PRO A 23 9.23 7.37 -8.97
CA PRO A 23 8.37 6.38 -9.59
C PRO A 23 8.78 5.98 -11.01
N GLN A 24 9.40 6.87 -11.77
CA GLN A 24 9.74 6.64 -13.17
C GLN A 24 10.93 5.68 -13.32
N THR A 25 11.76 5.56 -12.28
CA THR A 25 12.92 4.66 -12.27
C THR A 25 12.56 3.21 -11.95
N LEU A 26 11.35 2.95 -11.44
CA LEU A 26 10.92 1.61 -11.09
C LEU A 26 10.35 0.89 -12.31
N ALA A 27 10.79 -0.36 -12.50
CA ALA A 27 10.25 -1.25 -13.54
C ALA A 27 8.73 -1.40 -13.38
N GLU A 28 8.02 -1.26 -14.50
CA GLU A 28 6.58 -1.56 -14.53
C GLU A 28 6.34 -3.05 -14.21
N PRO A 29 5.24 -3.38 -13.51
CA PRO A 29 4.94 -4.77 -13.27
C PRO A 29 4.68 -5.49 -14.61
N PRO A 30 5.03 -6.79 -14.73
CA PRO A 30 4.91 -7.50 -15.99
C PRO A 30 3.48 -7.44 -16.56
N ALA A 31 3.35 -7.27 -17.88
CA ALA A 31 2.05 -7.19 -18.58
C ALA A 31 1.14 -8.41 -18.31
N ALA A 32 1.73 -9.57 -17.98
CA ALA A 32 0.99 -10.76 -17.56
C ALA A 32 0.13 -10.52 -16.31
N VAL A 33 0.57 -9.65 -15.38
CA VAL A 33 -0.22 -9.30 -14.18
C VAL A 33 -1.47 -8.50 -14.58
N ALA A 34 -1.34 -7.52 -15.49
CA ALA A 34 -2.47 -6.75 -15.99
C ALA A 34 -3.50 -7.65 -16.69
N THR A 35 -3.03 -8.61 -17.48
CA THR A 35 -3.90 -9.61 -18.14
C THR A 35 -4.64 -10.49 -17.12
N MET A 36 -3.95 -10.93 -16.07
CA MET A 36 -4.55 -11.71 -14.99
C MET A 36 -5.64 -10.92 -14.26
N ILE A 37 -5.40 -9.65 -13.97
CA ILE A 37 -6.37 -8.78 -13.31
C ILE A 37 -7.61 -8.58 -14.20
N ALA A 38 -7.42 -8.30 -15.48
CA ALA A 38 -8.53 -8.18 -16.42
C ALA A 38 -9.41 -9.46 -16.48
N ARG A 39 -8.81 -10.65 -16.36
CA ARG A 39 -9.53 -11.92 -16.28
C ARG A 39 -10.29 -12.09 -14.97
N LEU A 40 -9.70 -11.71 -13.84
CA LEU A 40 -10.37 -11.76 -12.54
C LEU A 40 -11.59 -10.84 -12.53
N HIS A 41 -11.50 -9.67 -13.16
CA HIS A 41 -12.61 -8.73 -13.27
C HIS A 41 -13.76 -9.31 -14.10
N ALA A 42 -13.46 -9.85 -15.28
CA ALA A 42 -14.46 -10.47 -16.15
C ALA A 42 -15.22 -11.62 -15.46
N ALA A 43 -14.57 -12.34 -14.54
CA ALA A 43 -15.20 -13.42 -13.79
C ALA A 43 -16.04 -12.96 -12.58
N GLU A 44 -15.77 -11.77 -12.02
CA GLU A 44 -16.55 -11.23 -10.90
C GLU A 44 -17.84 -10.52 -11.34
N ASP A 45 -17.86 -9.93 -12.55
CA ASP A 45 -19.07 -9.31 -13.11
C ASP A 45 -20.24 -10.32 -13.24
N ASP A 46 -19.93 -11.60 -13.44
CA ASP A 46 -20.93 -12.67 -13.53
C ASP A 46 -21.46 -13.11 -12.13
N ALA A 47 -20.84 -12.66 -11.04
CA ALA A 47 -21.05 -13.24 -9.70
C ALA A 47 -21.73 -12.32 -8.66
N ASP A 48 -21.91 -11.01 -8.91
CA ASP A 48 -21.99 -10.04 -7.79
C ASP A 48 -23.22 -9.10 -7.75
N GLU A 49 -24.42 -9.66 -7.53
CA GLU A 49 -25.61 -8.87 -7.12
C GLU A 49 -25.81 -8.79 -5.59
N ARG A 50 -24.95 -9.41 -4.75
CA ARG A 50 -25.27 -9.67 -3.32
C ARG A 50 -24.33 -9.06 -2.27
N ARG A 51 -23.29 -8.32 -2.63
CA ARG A 51 -22.38 -7.71 -1.63
C ARG A 51 -22.87 -6.34 -1.14
N GLU A 52 -22.97 -6.20 0.19
CA GLU A 52 -23.47 -5.02 0.93
C GLU A 52 -22.52 -3.80 0.85
N HIS A 53 -21.23 -4.02 0.58
CA HIS A 53 -20.24 -2.96 0.36
C HIS A 53 -19.53 -3.15 -0.98
N SER A 54 -19.80 -2.24 -1.92
CA SER A 54 -19.15 -2.22 -3.23
C SER A 54 -17.65 -1.96 -3.07
N ARG A 55 -16.84 -3.01 -3.27
CA ARG A 55 -15.39 -2.85 -3.44
C ARG A 55 -15.19 -2.19 -4.79
N ARG A 56 -14.67 -0.96 -4.80
CA ARG A 56 -14.23 -0.37 -6.06
C ARG A 56 -12.97 -1.12 -6.48
N GLN A 57 -13.12 -1.98 -7.48
CA GLN A 57 -12.00 -2.58 -8.21
C GLN A 57 -11.25 -1.46 -8.95
N VAL A 58 -10.36 -0.79 -8.24
CA VAL A 58 -9.45 0.18 -8.86
C VAL A 58 -8.20 -0.61 -9.22
N ILE A 59 -7.93 -0.78 -10.51
CA ILE A 59 -6.60 -1.23 -10.97
C ILE A 59 -5.72 0.02 -11.05
N ALA A 60 -4.87 0.19 -10.06
CA ALA A 60 -3.85 1.22 -10.04
C ALA A 60 -2.49 0.58 -9.76
N THR A 61 -1.47 1.07 -10.46
CA THR A 61 -0.10 0.76 -10.08
C THR A 61 0.25 1.56 -8.83
N VAL A 62 0.70 0.88 -7.79
CA VAL A 62 1.18 1.46 -6.53
C VAL A 62 2.66 1.16 -6.35
N ILE A 63 3.36 1.97 -5.56
CA ILE A 63 4.74 1.67 -5.17
C ILE A 63 4.72 1.09 -3.77
N VAL A 64 5.45 0.00 -3.55
CA VAL A 64 5.60 -0.64 -2.25
C VAL A 64 7.06 -0.53 -1.83
N LEU A 65 7.30 -0.02 -0.61
CA LEU A 65 8.59 -0.03 0.06
C LEU A 65 8.49 -0.97 1.27
N PRO A 66 9.05 -2.19 1.20
CA PRO A 66 9.01 -3.15 2.30
C PRO A 66 9.77 -2.65 3.52
N LEU A 67 9.20 -2.84 4.72
CA LEU A 67 9.82 -2.48 5.98
C LEU A 67 10.09 -3.72 6.83
N ASP A 68 11.21 -3.75 7.54
CA ASP A 68 11.47 -4.76 8.56
C ASP A 68 10.63 -4.53 9.83
N LYS A 69 10.84 -5.38 10.84
CA LYS A 69 10.25 -5.25 12.18
C LYS A 69 10.71 -4.00 12.95
N CYS A 70 11.69 -3.26 12.46
CA CYS A 70 12.16 -2.01 13.06
C CYS A 70 11.62 -0.79 12.30
N GLY A 71 10.76 -0.99 11.29
CA GLY A 71 10.25 0.07 10.43
C GLY A 71 11.29 0.64 9.47
N GLN A 72 12.40 -0.06 9.24
CA GLN A 72 13.45 0.32 8.31
C GLN A 72 13.24 -0.35 6.96
N PRO A 73 13.61 0.29 5.83
CA PRO A 73 13.59 -0.34 4.52
C PRO A 73 14.36 -1.67 4.54
N SER A 74 13.70 -2.75 4.16
CA SER A 74 14.28 -4.11 4.16
C SER A 74 14.65 -4.60 2.77
N ASP A 75 13.98 -4.08 1.75
CA ASP A 75 14.13 -4.47 0.35
C ASP A 75 13.98 -3.23 -0.56
N PRO A 76 14.50 -3.30 -1.81
CA PRO A 76 14.26 -2.27 -2.80
C PRO A 76 12.76 -2.08 -3.09
N PRO A 77 12.29 -0.83 -3.31
CA PRO A 77 10.92 -0.57 -3.66
C PRO A 77 10.54 -1.17 -5.02
N PHE A 78 9.27 -1.50 -5.18
CA PHE A 78 8.75 -2.07 -6.43
C PHE A 78 7.34 -1.57 -6.73
N LYS A 79 6.95 -1.65 -8.01
CA LYS A 79 5.58 -1.38 -8.45
C LYS A 79 4.73 -2.63 -8.32
N ALA A 80 3.53 -2.52 -7.77
CA ALA A 80 2.53 -3.59 -7.69
C ALA A 80 1.20 -3.11 -8.25
N TYR A 81 0.34 -4.04 -8.64
CA TYR A 81 -1.03 -3.70 -9.02
C TYR A 81 -1.97 -3.89 -7.84
N THR A 82 -2.93 -2.97 -7.68
CA THR A 82 -4.05 -3.16 -6.77
C THR A 82 -5.08 -4.08 -7.42
N ARG A 83 -5.47 -5.13 -6.70
CA ARG A 83 -6.62 -5.98 -7.05
C ARG A 83 -7.90 -5.42 -6.44
N ASP A 84 -7.86 -5.13 -5.15
CA ASP A 84 -8.99 -4.62 -4.39
C ASP A 84 -8.55 -3.42 -3.54
N LEU A 85 -9.40 -2.40 -3.44
CA LEU A 85 -9.16 -1.26 -2.57
C LEU A 85 -10.45 -0.88 -1.84
N THR A 86 -10.36 -0.79 -0.51
CA THR A 86 -11.40 -0.23 0.34
C THR A 86 -10.84 0.95 1.14
N THR A 87 -11.65 1.57 1.98
CA THR A 87 -11.19 2.61 2.91
C THR A 87 -10.23 2.07 3.98
N HIS A 88 -10.25 0.77 4.29
CA HIS A 88 -9.50 0.16 5.39
C HIS A 88 -8.45 -0.85 4.94
N SER A 89 -8.58 -1.38 3.72
CA SER A 89 -7.77 -2.50 3.24
C SER A 89 -7.39 -2.35 1.78
N ILE A 90 -6.33 -3.07 1.42
CA ILE A 90 -5.85 -3.16 0.06
C ILE A 90 -5.40 -4.59 -0.23
N ALA A 91 -5.67 -5.07 -1.44
CA ALA A 91 -5.08 -6.29 -1.96
C ALA A 91 -4.18 -5.95 -3.14
N LEU A 92 -2.97 -6.49 -3.15
CA LEU A 92 -1.96 -6.29 -4.17
C LEU A 92 -1.64 -7.60 -4.88
N LEU A 93 -1.29 -7.49 -6.16
CA LEU A 93 -0.74 -8.58 -6.95
C LEU A 93 0.66 -8.20 -7.43
N HIS A 94 1.60 -9.12 -7.23
CA HIS A 94 2.99 -8.95 -7.62
C HIS A 94 3.69 -10.29 -7.87
N THR A 95 4.81 -10.32 -8.59
CA THR A 95 5.58 -11.57 -8.84
C THR A 95 6.57 -11.91 -7.73
N ARG A 96 6.87 -10.93 -6.85
CA ARG A 96 7.69 -11.12 -5.64
C ARG A 96 6.80 -11.20 -4.41
N SER A 97 7.15 -12.08 -3.48
CA SER A 97 6.55 -12.12 -2.15
C SER A 97 6.91 -10.87 -1.34
N LEU A 98 6.07 -10.54 -0.36
CA LEU A 98 6.33 -9.51 0.63
C LEU A 98 6.49 -10.20 2.00
N PRO A 99 7.73 -10.53 2.41
CA PRO A 99 7.96 -11.41 3.56
C PRO A 99 7.75 -10.72 4.90
N HIS A 100 7.73 -9.38 4.92
CA HIS A 100 7.63 -8.60 6.13
C HIS A 100 6.19 -8.16 6.42
N PRO A 101 5.81 -8.02 7.71
CA PRO A 101 4.46 -7.64 8.10
C PRO A 101 4.15 -6.16 7.81
N HIS A 102 5.12 -5.33 7.46
CA HIS A 102 4.93 -3.89 7.27
C HIS A 102 5.52 -3.39 5.96
N ALA A 103 4.87 -2.40 5.36
CA ALA A 103 5.38 -1.69 4.19
C ALA A 103 4.84 -0.26 4.15
N LEU A 104 5.50 0.59 3.37
CA LEU A 104 4.93 1.85 2.90
C LEU A 104 4.41 1.68 1.49
N LEU A 105 3.26 2.28 1.23
CA LEU A 105 2.57 2.21 -0.04
C LEU A 105 2.34 3.62 -0.58
N ARG A 106 2.88 3.91 -1.77
CA ARG A 106 2.55 5.14 -2.49
C ARG A 106 1.39 4.89 -3.43
N ILE A 107 0.29 5.58 -3.20
CA ILE A 107 -0.89 5.56 -4.07
C ILE A 107 -1.07 6.92 -4.74
N ALA A 108 -1.32 6.90 -6.05
CA ALA A 108 -1.71 8.07 -6.82
C ALA A 108 -3.18 7.93 -7.20
N ILE A 109 -4.02 8.86 -6.73
CA ILE A 109 -5.44 8.91 -7.06
C ILE A 109 -5.63 10.10 -8.02
N PRO A 110 -6.29 9.92 -9.18
CA PRO A 110 -6.55 11.01 -10.11
C PRO A 110 -7.19 12.22 -9.41
N GLY A 111 -6.64 13.42 -9.67
CA GLY A 111 -7.12 14.67 -9.06
C GLY A 111 -6.71 14.87 -7.59
N ARG A 112 -5.88 14.00 -7.00
CA ARG A 112 -5.32 14.18 -5.65
C ARG A 112 -3.80 14.06 -5.65
N PRO A 113 -3.11 14.76 -4.74
CA PRO A 113 -1.69 14.52 -4.52
C PRO A 113 -1.41 13.06 -4.17
N PRO A 114 -0.29 12.46 -4.63
CA PRO A 114 0.14 11.14 -4.20
C PRO A 114 0.31 11.08 -2.68
N ARG A 115 -0.07 9.95 -2.08
CA ARG A 115 0.02 9.73 -0.63
C ARG A 115 0.88 8.51 -0.32
N TRP A 116 1.65 8.60 0.76
CA TRP A 116 2.33 7.47 1.36
C TRP A 116 1.50 6.95 2.54
N LEU A 117 1.07 5.70 2.44
CA LEU A 117 0.26 5.02 3.45
C LEU A 117 1.10 3.93 4.09
N GLN A 118 1.02 3.81 5.41
CA GLN A 118 1.56 2.66 6.12
C GLN A 118 0.57 1.52 6.03
N ILE A 119 1.05 0.35 5.64
CA ILE A 119 0.24 -0.87 5.57
C ILE A 119 0.81 -1.97 6.45
N GLU A 120 -0.08 -2.80 6.98
CA GLU A 120 0.25 -4.07 7.62
C GLU A 120 -0.23 -5.23 6.74
N VAL A 121 0.69 -6.11 6.38
CA VAL A 121 0.44 -7.30 5.56
C VAL A 121 -0.20 -8.37 6.43
N LEU A 122 -1.47 -8.68 6.15
CA LEU A 122 -2.22 -9.72 6.83
C LEU A 122 -1.95 -11.11 6.24
N ARG A 123 -1.72 -11.18 4.92
CA ARG A 123 -1.37 -12.41 4.22
C ARG A 123 -0.58 -12.10 2.96
N CYS A 124 0.35 -12.98 2.60
CA CYS A 124 1.01 -13.03 1.31
C CYS A 124 0.99 -14.49 0.83
N ARG A 125 0.18 -14.82 -0.18
CA ARG A 125 -0.01 -16.19 -0.66
C ARG A 125 0.33 -16.31 -2.14
N ALA A 126 1.03 -17.37 -2.52
CA ALA A 126 1.22 -17.69 -3.93
C ALA A 126 -0.12 -18.05 -4.59
N SER A 127 -0.33 -17.54 -5.80
CA SER A 127 -1.50 -17.75 -6.64
C SER A 127 -1.01 -17.89 -8.09
N GLY A 128 -0.54 -19.09 -8.44
CA GLY A 128 0.16 -19.35 -9.70
C GLY A 128 1.53 -18.67 -9.72
N ALA A 129 1.79 -17.86 -10.74
CA ALA A 129 3.05 -17.13 -10.92
C ALA A 129 3.12 -15.80 -10.13
N PHE A 130 2.13 -15.53 -9.29
CA PHE A 130 1.98 -14.26 -8.57
C PHE A 130 1.76 -14.50 -7.08
N TYR A 131 1.89 -13.44 -6.29
CA TYR A 131 1.55 -13.38 -4.89
C TYR A 131 0.36 -12.44 -4.70
N ASP A 132 -0.69 -12.95 -4.03
CA ASP A 132 -1.79 -12.18 -3.48
C ASP A 132 -1.41 -11.68 -2.08
N ILE A 133 -1.25 -10.37 -1.96
CA ILE A 133 -0.84 -9.70 -0.74
C ILE A 133 -2.04 -8.91 -0.23
N ALA A 134 -2.66 -9.35 0.87
CA ALA A 134 -3.72 -8.56 1.51
C ALA A 134 -3.15 -7.79 2.70
N ALA A 135 -3.51 -6.52 2.78
CA ALA A 135 -3.02 -5.59 3.78
C ALA A 135 -4.13 -4.66 4.29
N ILE A 136 -3.90 -4.06 5.46
CA ILE A 136 -4.76 -3.03 6.05
C ILE A 136 -3.97 -1.74 6.27
N PHE A 137 -4.67 -0.61 6.15
CA PHE A 137 -4.07 0.70 6.38
C PHE A 137 -3.91 0.97 7.88
N ARG A 138 -2.74 1.48 8.26
CA ARG A 138 -2.42 1.84 9.65
C ARG A 138 -2.23 3.33 9.87
N GLY A 139 -1.87 4.07 8.83
CA GLY A 139 -1.67 5.51 8.90
C GLY A 139 -1.25 6.10 7.57
N GLU A 140 -1.12 7.42 7.55
CA GLU A 140 -0.60 8.19 6.43
C GLU A 140 0.68 8.89 6.87
N ILE A 141 1.70 8.88 6.00
CA ILE A 141 2.91 9.65 6.20
C ILE A 141 2.67 11.05 5.62
N PRO A 142 2.83 12.12 6.41
CA PRO A 142 2.79 13.47 5.89
C PRO A 142 3.78 13.63 4.75
N THR A 143 3.27 13.97 3.57
CA THR A 143 4.09 14.16 2.36
C THR A 143 4.60 15.60 2.25
N ASP A 144 4.02 16.53 3.03
CA ASP A 144 4.46 17.92 3.09
C ASP A 144 5.66 18.10 4.03
N SER A 145 6.80 18.48 3.44
CA SER A 145 7.96 19.00 4.17
C SER A 145 7.63 20.30 4.95
N ALA A 146 6.53 20.98 4.62
CA ALA A 146 6.16 22.27 5.19
C ALA A 146 5.48 22.18 6.58
N THR A 147 4.90 21.04 6.97
CA THR A 147 4.07 20.96 8.18
C THR A 147 4.85 20.59 9.46
N ALA A 148 6.09 20.14 9.35
CA ALA A 148 6.88 19.69 10.51
C ALA A 148 7.38 20.84 11.42
N ALA A 149 7.31 22.10 10.98
CA ALA A 149 7.82 23.25 11.75
C ALA A 149 6.75 24.03 12.56
N GLY A 150 5.46 23.64 12.49
CA GLY A 150 4.36 24.55 12.86
C GLY A 150 3.50 24.20 14.08
N ARG A 151 3.60 23.01 14.69
CA ARG A 151 2.82 22.71 15.90
C ARG A 151 3.56 23.19 17.15
N LYS A 152 3.59 24.51 17.36
CA LYS A 152 3.69 25.05 18.72
C LYS A 152 2.44 24.58 19.45
N SER A 153 2.64 23.77 20.49
CA SER A 153 1.63 23.48 21.49
C SER A 153 1.11 24.81 22.05
N ASP A 154 -0.11 25.18 21.69
CA ASP A 154 -0.82 26.28 22.32
C ASP A 154 -1.18 25.81 23.73
N GLY A 155 -0.30 26.16 24.67
CA GLY A 155 -0.53 25.98 26.10
C GLY A 155 -1.63 26.93 26.53
N ARG A 156 -2.82 26.38 26.74
CA ARG A 156 -3.86 27.02 27.55
C ARG A 156 -3.53 26.74 29.01
N ASP A 157 -2.98 27.73 29.68
CA ASP A 157 -3.17 27.98 31.12
C ASP A 157 -4.20 29.12 31.27
#